data_AF-A3VKF0-F1
#
_entry.id   AF-A3VKF0-F1
#
_cell.length_a   1.000
_cell.length_b   1.000
_cell.length_c   1.000
_cell.angle_alpha   90.00
_cell.angle_beta   90.00
_cell.angle_gamma   90.00
#
_symmetry.space_group_name_H-M   'P 1'
#
loop_
_entity.id
_entity.type
_entity.pdbx_description
1 polymer ?
#
loop_
_entity_poly.entity_id
_entity_poly.type
_entity_poly.pdbx_seq_one_letter_code
_entity_poly.pdbx_strand_id
1 'polypeptide(L)'
;MTGAAVAVAAICFGAALVAADRETSREFLEVTGFDVAITSMQEGAMNGPGIAGADPDAFGSEWVRLSEQVFDPDAMIEDTLDMMEAIMPQELVDHGMDFYGSELGQRLVEAENAGHGVSNERQMAEGEMIVTRLADENPDRIKEYRKMSAAIGGVEQSTRAIIEIQVRYMMAAMAAGASDIQYSEAELREILSQQSDQLANAISTSGIFGSAYVYQSFSDEEVVAYRKALEDPQMQQVYEILNGIQYEIMGDRYETLAARLADLSPQTDI
;
A
#
# COMPACT_ATOMS: atom_id res chain seq x y z
N MET A 1 -17.84 -41.28 17.48
CA MET A 1 -18.69 -40.35 16.71
C MET A 1 -17.74 -39.42 15.97
N THR A 2 -17.25 -39.91 14.83
CA THR A 2 -17.53 -39.38 13.48
C THR A 2 -16.83 -38.05 13.24
N GLY A 3 -15.55 -38.15 12.84
CA GLY A 3 -14.83 -37.08 12.18
C GLY A 3 -15.40 -36.87 10.78
N ALA A 4 -15.72 -35.63 10.45
CA ALA A 4 -16.13 -35.23 9.11
C ALA A 4 -14.90 -34.64 8.41
N ALA A 5 -14.30 -35.41 7.50
CA ALA A 5 -13.38 -34.87 6.52
C ALA A 5 -14.19 -34.08 5.50
N VAL A 6 -13.96 -32.77 5.43
CA VAL A 6 -14.49 -31.93 4.35
C VAL A 6 -13.61 -32.18 3.13
N ALA A 7 -14.14 -32.93 2.16
CA ALA A 7 -13.52 -33.09 0.86
C ALA A 7 -13.77 -31.81 0.05
N VAL A 8 -12.70 -31.06 -0.23
CA VAL A 8 -12.71 -29.98 -1.23
C VAL A 8 -12.71 -30.65 -2.59
N ALA A 9 -13.85 -30.63 -3.27
CA ALA A 9 -13.95 -31.04 -4.66
C ALA A 9 -13.39 -29.91 -5.55
N ALA A 10 -12.17 -30.09 -6.06
CA ALA A 10 -11.61 -29.23 -7.08
C ALA A 10 -12.34 -29.46 -8.41
N ILE A 11 -13.21 -28.52 -8.78
CA ILE A 11 -13.75 -28.44 -10.15
C ILE A 11 -12.71 -27.68 -10.97
N CYS A 12 -11.79 -28.41 -11.59
CA CYS A 12 -10.86 -27.86 -12.57
C CYS A 12 -11.59 -27.61 -13.90
N PHE A 13 -12.11 -26.40 -14.10
CA PHE A 13 -12.28 -25.87 -15.46
C PHE A 13 -10.95 -25.21 -15.86
N GLY A 14 -10.13 -25.97 -16.58
CA GLY A 14 -8.85 -25.51 -17.08
C GLY A 14 -9.01 -24.57 -18.26
N ALA A 15 -8.95 -23.27 -18.01
CA ALA A 15 -8.08 -22.41 -18.80
C ALA A 15 -6.71 -22.50 -18.13
N ALA A 16 -5.66 -22.85 -18.87
CA ALA A 16 -4.32 -22.63 -18.38
C ALA A 16 -4.13 -21.12 -18.30
N LEU A 17 -4.21 -20.54 -17.10
CA LEU A 17 -3.83 -19.14 -16.90
C LEU A 17 -2.36 -19.02 -17.28
N VAL A 18 -2.10 -18.22 -18.31
CA VAL A 18 -0.74 -17.90 -18.75
C VAL A 18 -0.19 -16.91 -17.72
N ALA A 19 0.96 -17.21 -17.13
CA ALA A 19 1.66 -16.26 -16.27
C ALA A 19 2.00 -14.99 -17.06
N ALA A 20 1.96 -13.84 -16.39
CA ALA A 20 2.30 -12.57 -17.03
C ALA A 20 3.76 -12.57 -17.52
N ASP A 21 3.99 -12.03 -18.71
CA ASP A 21 5.33 -11.78 -19.25
C ASP A 21 6.00 -10.62 -18.48
N ARG A 22 7.32 -10.73 -18.24
CA ARG A 22 8.08 -9.74 -17.45
C ARG A 22 8.08 -8.35 -18.07
N GLU A 23 8.28 -8.27 -19.38
CA GLU A 23 8.38 -6.98 -20.08
C GLU A 23 7.02 -6.28 -20.04
N THR A 24 5.95 -7.02 -20.32
CA THR A 24 4.57 -6.52 -20.21
C THR A 24 4.21 -6.14 -18.77
N SER A 25 4.65 -6.91 -17.78
CA SER A 25 4.42 -6.61 -16.35
C SER A 25 5.12 -5.31 -15.93
N ARG A 26 6.32 -5.04 -16.46
CA ARG A 26 7.03 -3.78 -16.21
C ARG A 26 6.29 -2.60 -16.84
N GLU A 27 5.90 -2.71 -18.10
CA GLU A 27 5.10 -1.68 -18.77
C GLU A 27 3.79 -1.43 -18.02
N PHE A 28 3.15 -2.50 -17.54
CA PHE A 28 1.95 -2.39 -16.72
C PHE A 28 2.20 -1.61 -15.42
N LEU A 29 3.27 -1.90 -14.66
CA LEU A 29 3.61 -1.14 -13.45
C LEU A 29 3.81 0.36 -13.74
N GLU A 30 4.51 0.69 -14.83
CA GLU A 30 4.77 2.07 -15.26
C GLU A 30 3.47 2.79 -15.67
N VAL A 31 2.64 2.12 -16.50
CA VAL A 31 1.39 2.69 -17.03
C VAL A 31 0.35 2.90 -15.93
N THR A 32 0.37 2.06 -14.90
CA THR A 32 -0.58 2.15 -13.78
C THR A 32 -0.08 3.00 -12.62
N GLY A 33 1.19 3.42 -12.62
CA GLY A 33 1.81 4.16 -11.51
C GLY A 33 2.09 3.32 -10.26
N PHE A 34 1.98 1.99 -10.35
CA PHE A 34 2.32 1.10 -9.25
C PHE A 34 3.82 1.07 -8.97
N ASP A 35 4.66 1.33 -9.97
CA ASP A 35 6.09 1.53 -9.80
C ASP A 35 6.39 2.70 -8.85
N VAL A 36 5.69 3.83 -9.00
CA VAL A 36 5.79 5.00 -8.11
C VAL A 36 5.33 4.63 -6.71
N ALA A 37 4.21 3.90 -6.57
CA ALA A 37 3.71 3.46 -5.27
C ALA A 37 4.73 2.54 -4.54
N ILE A 38 5.36 1.60 -5.25
CA ILE A 38 6.41 0.74 -4.70
C ILE A 38 7.64 1.55 -4.28
N THR A 39 8.14 2.42 -5.17
CA THR A 39 9.38 3.16 -4.90
C THR A 39 9.22 4.22 -3.80
N SER A 40 8.01 4.77 -3.62
CA SER A 40 7.70 5.72 -2.53
C SER A 40 7.84 5.13 -1.12
N MET A 41 7.86 3.79 -0.98
CA MET A 41 8.06 3.12 0.31
C MET A 41 9.38 3.50 0.98
N GLN A 42 10.41 3.80 0.20
CA GLN A 42 11.72 4.20 0.72
C GLN A 42 11.60 5.49 1.55
N GLU A 43 10.90 6.50 1.03
CA GLU A 43 10.65 7.76 1.75
C GLU A 43 9.86 7.50 3.03
N GLY A 44 8.85 6.64 2.96
CA GLY A 44 8.08 6.21 4.13
C GLY A 44 8.96 5.57 5.21
N ALA A 45 9.85 4.66 4.83
CA ALA A 45 10.76 3.97 5.75
C ALA A 45 11.80 4.91 6.38
N MET A 46 12.33 5.86 5.61
CA MET A 46 13.29 6.85 6.11
C MET A 46 12.69 7.79 7.17
N ASN A 47 11.38 8.04 7.12
CA ASN A 47 10.66 8.84 8.12
C ASN A 47 10.43 8.11 9.46
N GLY A 48 10.83 6.84 9.56
CA GLY A 48 10.74 5.99 10.75
C GLY A 48 11.11 6.65 12.08
N PRO A 49 12.28 7.29 12.25
CA PRO A 49 12.75 7.77 13.55
C PRO A 49 11.76 8.71 14.28
N GLY A 50 10.98 9.50 13.53
CA GLY A 50 9.93 10.37 14.08
C GLY A 50 8.75 9.62 14.70
N ILE A 51 8.53 8.36 14.29
CA ILE A 51 7.48 7.46 14.79
C ILE A 51 7.93 6.73 16.06
N ALA A 52 9.23 6.42 16.20
CA ALA A 52 9.78 5.77 17.39
C ALA A 52 10.02 6.73 18.56
N GLY A 53 9.88 8.04 18.37
CA GLY A 53 10.10 9.06 19.41
C GLY A 53 11.57 9.21 19.83
N ALA A 54 12.51 8.78 18.99
CA ALA A 54 13.94 8.85 19.26
C ALA A 54 14.50 10.25 18.94
N ASP A 55 15.42 10.77 19.77
CA ASP A 55 16.21 11.95 19.46
C ASP A 55 17.07 11.68 18.20
N PRO A 56 17.40 12.68 17.36
CA PRO A 56 18.23 12.52 16.18
C PRO A 56 19.71 12.32 16.54
N ASP A 57 19.99 11.28 17.32
CA ASP A 57 21.30 10.76 17.67
C ASP A 57 21.84 9.85 16.54
N ALA A 58 23.00 9.23 16.76
CA ALA A 58 23.64 8.31 15.80
C ALA A 58 22.70 7.19 15.29
N PHE A 59 21.72 6.78 16.10
CA PHE A 59 20.69 5.83 15.72
C PHE A 59 19.84 6.31 14.54
N GLY A 60 19.36 7.56 14.57
CA GLY A 60 18.55 8.12 13.50
C GLY A 60 19.31 8.19 12.16
N SER A 61 20.60 8.52 12.20
CA SER A 61 21.44 8.52 11.00
C SER A 61 21.69 7.13 10.42
N GLU A 62 21.91 6.11 11.26
CA GLU A 62 22.09 4.73 10.78
C GLU A 62 20.77 4.13 10.28
N TRP A 63 19.65 4.48 10.90
CA TRP A 63 18.32 4.11 10.42
C TRP A 63 18.07 4.61 9.01
N VAL A 64 18.25 5.93 8.77
CA VAL A 64 18.02 6.53 7.45
C VAL A 64 18.93 5.90 6.41
N ARG A 65 20.23 5.77 6.73
CA ARG A 65 21.22 5.18 5.82
C ARG A 65 20.90 3.72 5.46
N LEU A 66 20.51 2.90 6.44
CA LEU A 66 20.14 1.51 6.18
C LEU A 66 18.78 1.40 5.48
N SER A 67 17.83 2.27 5.79
CA SER A 67 16.53 2.30 5.11
C SER A 67 16.71 2.61 3.62
N GLU A 68 17.55 3.59 3.28
CA GLU A 68 17.89 3.90 1.89
C GLU A 68 18.47 2.68 1.14
N GLN A 69 19.33 1.89 1.80
CA GLN A 69 19.97 0.71 1.21
C GLN A 69 19.05 -0.52 1.13
N VAL A 70 18.15 -0.69 2.08
CA VAL A 70 17.26 -1.86 2.16
C VAL A 70 16.03 -1.66 1.30
N PHE A 71 15.48 -0.45 1.29
CA PHE A 71 14.38 -0.05 0.41
C PHE A 71 14.92 0.51 -0.91
N ASP A 72 15.84 -0.23 -1.55
CA ASP A 72 16.37 0.14 -2.86
C ASP A 72 15.26 0.08 -3.93
N PRO A 73 14.97 1.18 -4.64
CA PRO A 73 13.86 1.25 -5.60
C PRO A 73 13.94 0.18 -6.69
N ASP A 74 15.11 0.01 -7.30
CA ASP A 74 15.30 -0.93 -8.40
C ASP A 74 15.10 -2.37 -7.91
N ALA A 75 15.66 -2.73 -6.76
CA ALA A 75 15.48 -4.04 -6.16
C ALA A 75 14.01 -4.32 -5.79
N MET A 76 13.27 -3.33 -5.26
CA MET A 76 11.85 -3.50 -4.97
C MET A 76 11.01 -3.72 -6.23
N ILE A 77 11.36 -3.07 -7.35
CA ILE A 77 10.69 -3.29 -8.64
C ILE A 77 11.02 -4.69 -9.18
N GLU A 78 12.27 -5.14 -9.13
CA GLU A 78 12.62 -6.49 -9.58
C GLU A 78 11.91 -7.58 -8.76
N ASP A 79 11.87 -7.45 -7.44
CA ASP A 79 11.14 -8.38 -6.57
C ASP A 79 9.62 -8.34 -6.84
N THR A 80 9.06 -7.14 -7.12
CA THR A 80 7.65 -6.99 -7.53
C THR A 80 7.37 -7.78 -8.81
N LEU A 81 8.24 -7.66 -9.82
CA LEU A 81 8.11 -8.38 -11.07
C LEU A 81 8.24 -9.90 -10.90
N ASP A 82 9.17 -10.36 -10.05
CA ASP A 82 9.33 -11.77 -9.72
C ASP A 82 8.05 -12.34 -9.08
N MET A 83 7.42 -11.58 -8.18
CA MET A 83 6.13 -11.98 -7.59
C MET A 83 5.00 -11.97 -8.62
N MET A 84 4.91 -10.94 -9.47
CA MET A 84 3.90 -10.87 -10.53
C MET A 84 4.02 -12.05 -11.50
N GLU A 85 5.22 -12.42 -11.95
CA GLU A 85 5.41 -13.61 -12.78
C GLU A 85 4.92 -14.90 -12.11
N ALA A 86 5.05 -14.98 -10.78
CA ALA A 86 4.66 -16.16 -10.02
C ALA A 86 3.15 -16.29 -9.81
N ILE A 87 2.43 -15.16 -9.62
CA ILE A 87 1.04 -15.18 -9.15
C ILE A 87 0.05 -14.39 -10.02
N MET A 88 0.52 -13.52 -10.91
CA MET A 88 -0.32 -12.66 -11.74
C MET A 88 -0.56 -13.28 -13.11
N PRO A 89 -1.82 -13.60 -13.46
CA PRO A 89 -2.17 -14.03 -14.80
C PRO A 89 -2.02 -12.91 -15.84
N GLN A 90 -1.57 -13.25 -17.04
CA GLN A 90 -1.44 -12.32 -18.16
C GLN A 90 -2.76 -11.60 -18.49
N GLU A 91 -3.89 -12.31 -18.40
CA GLU A 91 -5.22 -11.71 -18.67
C GLU A 91 -5.58 -10.56 -17.71
N LEU A 92 -5.04 -10.55 -16.49
CA LEU A 92 -5.26 -9.47 -15.54
C LEU A 92 -4.37 -8.27 -15.87
N VAL A 93 -3.12 -8.52 -16.30
CA VAL A 93 -2.22 -7.49 -16.81
C VAL A 93 -2.83 -6.82 -18.04
N ASP A 94 -3.26 -7.61 -19.02
CA ASP A 94 -3.90 -7.11 -20.25
C ASP A 94 -5.16 -6.29 -19.93
N HIS A 95 -6.01 -6.77 -19.01
CA HIS A 95 -7.21 -6.04 -18.58
C HIS A 95 -6.88 -4.68 -17.94
N GLY A 96 -5.85 -4.64 -17.10
CA GLY A 96 -5.39 -3.40 -16.49
C GLY A 96 -4.82 -2.43 -17.53
N MET A 97 -3.99 -2.93 -18.46
CA MET A 97 -3.44 -2.14 -19.56
C MET A 97 -4.52 -1.58 -20.49
N ASP A 98 -5.58 -2.34 -20.78
CA ASP A 98 -6.70 -1.86 -21.60
C ASP A 98 -7.39 -0.65 -20.99
N PHE A 99 -7.60 -0.65 -19.66
CA PHE A 99 -8.20 0.50 -18.98
C PHE A 99 -7.23 1.67 -18.86
N TYR A 100 -6.02 1.44 -18.35
CA TYR A 100 -5.04 2.50 -18.11
C TYR A 100 -4.43 3.07 -19.40
N GLY A 101 -4.47 2.32 -20.50
CA GLY A 101 -4.14 2.78 -21.85
C GLY A 101 -5.24 3.62 -22.52
N SER A 102 -6.43 3.72 -21.91
CA SER A 102 -7.51 4.59 -22.41
C SER A 102 -7.24 6.07 -22.12
N GLU A 103 -7.93 6.99 -22.82
CA GLU A 103 -7.81 8.43 -22.58
C GLU A 103 -8.14 8.82 -21.13
N LEU A 104 -9.14 8.19 -20.52
CA LEU A 104 -9.49 8.43 -19.12
C LEU A 104 -8.41 7.87 -18.18
N GLY A 105 -7.94 6.65 -18.43
CA GLY A 105 -6.90 5.99 -17.64
C GLY A 105 -5.61 6.81 -17.58
N GLN A 106 -5.12 7.25 -18.74
CA GLN A 106 -3.90 8.07 -18.82
C GLN A 106 -4.04 9.38 -18.05
N ARG A 107 -5.19 10.07 -18.16
CA ARG A 107 -5.45 11.30 -17.40
C ARG A 107 -5.50 11.08 -15.89
N LEU A 108 -6.07 9.95 -15.44
CA LEU A 108 -6.11 9.58 -14.02
C LEU A 108 -4.70 9.39 -13.47
N VAL A 109 -3.87 8.62 -14.17
CA VAL A 109 -2.48 8.36 -13.79
C VAL A 109 -1.66 9.64 -13.77
N GLU A 110 -1.83 10.53 -14.75
CA GLU A 110 -1.21 11.86 -14.73
C GLU A 110 -1.58 12.67 -13.48
N ALA A 111 -2.86 12.64 -13.07
CA ALA A 111 -3.33 13.33 -11.87
C ALA A 111 -2.80 12.70 -10.57
N GLU A 112 -2.76 11.36 -10.49
CA GLU A 112 -2.23 10.61 -9.35
C GLU A 112 -0.71 10.85 -9.17
N ASN A 113 0.05 10.86 -10.27
CA ASN A 113 1.47 11.17 -10.28
C ASN A 113 1.77 12.65 -9.97
N ALA A 114 0.95 13.58 -10.47
CA ALA A 114 1.06 14.99 -10.09
C ALA A 114 0.82 15.21 -8.60
N GLY A 115 -0.06 14.39 -7.99
CA GLY A 115 -0.28 14.37 -6.55
C GLY A 115 0.98 14.01 -5.78
N HIS A 116 1.71 12.96 -6.16
CA HIS A 116 2.91 12.49 -5.45
C HIS A 116 3.98 13.57 -5.20
N GLY A 117 4.14 14.53 -6.12
CA GLY A 117 5.09 15.65 -5.95
C GLY A 117 4.68 16.71 -4.92
N VAL A 118 3.49 16.59 -4.31
CA VAL A 118 2.93 17.53 -3.35
C VAL A 118 2.95 16.92 -1.95
N SER A 119 3.36 17.71 -0.95
CA SER A 119 3.42 17.22 0.44
C SER A 119 2.06 16.71 0.92
N ASN A 120 2.09 15.63 1.69
CA ASN A 120 0.87 15.02 2.21
C ASN A 120 0.06 16.02 3.06
N GLU A 121 0.68 16.89 3.87
CA GLU A 121 -0.09 17.89 4.64
C GLU A 121 -0.87 18.84 3.74
N ARG A 122 -0.27 19.25 2.62
CA ARG A 122 -0.92 20.13 1.67
C ARG A 122 -2.06 19.42 0.95
N GLN A 123 -1.85 18.19 0.49
CA GLN A 123 -2.91 17.41 -0.14
C GLN A 123 -4.10 17.21 0.80
N MET A 124 -3.85 16.88 2.07
CA MET A 124 -4.91 16.69 3.06
C MET A 124 -5.69 17.98 3.35
N ALA A 125 -4.98 19.11 3.52
CA ALA A 125 -5.63 20.40 3.77
C ALA A 125 -6.47 20.89 2.58
N GLU A 126 -5.96 20.76 1.35
CA GLU A 126 -6.72 21.14 0.15
C GLU A 126 -7.88 20.18 -0.10
N GLY A 127 -7.68 18.87 0.09
CA GLY A 127 -8.72 17.85 0.00
C GLY A 127 -9.86 18.07 1.00
N GLU A 128 -9.57 18.41 2.24
CA GLU A 128 -10.57 18.74 3.27
C GLU A 128 -11.45 19.92 2.86
N MET A 129 -10.85 20.99 2.30
CA MET A 129 -11.60 22.15 1.80
C MET A 129 -12.53 21.77 0.64
N ILE A 130 -12.08 20.89 -0.26
CA ILE A 130 -12.89 20.39 -1.38
C ILE A 130 -14.05 19.57 -0.85
N VAL A 131 -13.81 18.64 0.09
CA VAL A 131 -14.85 17.79 0.67
C VAL A 131 -15.89 18.60 1.44
N THR A 132 -15.45 19.62 2.19
CA THR A 132 -16.36 20.52 2.91
C THR A 132 -17.33 21.20 1.94
N ARG A 133 -16.84 21.68 0.79
CA ARG A 133 -17.68 22.27 -0.26
C ARG A 133 -18.61 21.24 -0.91
N LEU A 134 -18.08 20.07 -1.24
CA LEU A 134 -18.86 18.99 -1.84
C LEU A 134 -19.99 18.51 -0.92
N ALA A 135 -19.82 18.57 0.40
CA ALA A 135 -20.87 18.16 1.34
C ALA A 135 -22.17 18.96 1.15
N ASP A 136 -22.05 20.25 0.79
CA ASP A 136 -23.19 21.13 0.52
C ASP A 136 -23.63 21.11 -0.94
N GLU A 137 -22.68 21.08 -1.88
CA GLU A 137 -22.94 21.28 -3.32
C GLU A 137 -23.20 19.98 -4.08
N ASN A 138 -22.47 18.92 -3.77
CA ASN A 138 -22.52 17.63 -4.46
C ASN A 138 -22.11 16.46 -3.54
N PRO A 139 -22.96 16.10 -2.57
CA PRO A 139 -22.64 15.05 -1.61
C PRO A 139 -22.54 13.67 -2.25
N ASP A 140 -23.08 13.49 -3.46
CA ASP A 140 -22.97 12.24 -4.22
C ASP A 140 -21.53 11.98 -4.69
N ARG A 141 -20.77 13.02 -5.07
CA ARG A 141 -19.34 12.88 -5.38
C ARG A 141 -18.54 12.23 -4.24
N ILE A 142 -18.82 12.61 -2.99
CA ILE A 142 -18.17 12.00 -1.81
C ILE A 142 -18.53 10.52 -1.68
N LYS A 143 -19.76 10.13 -2.03
CA LYS A 143 -20.17 8.72 -2.04
C LYS A 143 -19.41 7.93 -3.10
N GLU A 144 -19.13 8.52 -4.26
CA GLU A 144 -18.33 7.87 -5.29
C GLU A 144 -16.89 7.60 -4.83
N TYR A 145 -16.23 8.56 -4.17
CA TYR A 145 -14.89 8.34 -3.60
C TYR A 145 -14.87 7.19 -2.58
N ARG A 146 -15.90 7.09 -1.72
CA ARG A 146 -16.02 5.98 -0.78
C ARG A 146 -16.15 4.62 -1.49
N LYS A 147 -16.94 4.56 -2.56
CA LYS A 147 -17.10 3.33 -3.35
C LYS A 147 -15.82 2.96 -4.08
N MET A 148 -15.10 3.93 -4.64
CA MET A 148 -13.79 3.70 -5.27
C MET A 148 -12.82 3.06 -4.29
N SER A 149 -12.66 3.65 -3.08
CA SER A 149 -11.81 3.09 -2.03
C SER A 149 -12.23 1.67 -1.63
N ALA A 150 -13.54 1.41 -1.51
CA ALA A 150 -14.06 0.10 -1.19
C ALA A 150 -13.80 -0.95 -2.30
N ALA A 151 -13.71 -0.53 -3.57
CA ALA A 151 -13.53 -1.43 -4.69
C ALA A 151 -12.13 -2.06 -4.75
N ILE A 152 -11.09 -1.37 -4.25
CA ILE A 152 -9.67 -1.76 -4.41
C ILE A 152 -8.98 -2.20 -3.11
N GLY A 153 -9.74 -2.75 -2.16
CA GLY A 153 -9.21 -3.29 -0.89
C GLY A 153 -9.82 -2.66 0.37
N GLY A 154 -10.36 -1.44 0.24
CA GLY A 154 -11.13 -0.80 1.29
C GLY A 154 -10.33 -0.51 2.57
N VAL A 155 -11.06 -0.01 3.56
CA VAL A 155 -10.48 0.48 4.82
C VAL A 155 -9.98 -0.66 5.71
N GLU A 156 -10.66 -1.81 5.73
CA GLU A 156 -10.30 -2.93 6.61
C GLU A 156 -8.97 -3.57 6.23
N GLN A 157 -8.76 -3.86 4.93
CA GLN A 157 -7.50 -4.43 4.46
C GLN A 157 -6.33 -3.48 4.72
N SER A 158 -6.52 -2.19 4.40
CA SER A 158 -5.53 -1.13 4.65
C SER A 158 -5.19 -1.01 6.15
N THR A 159 -6.21 -1.11 7.02
CA THR A 159 -6.02 -1.07 8.48
C THR A 159 -5.18 -2.25 8.96
N ARG A 160 -5.50 -3.47 8.51
CA ARG A 160 -4.72 -4.66 8.86
C ARG A 160 -3.28 -4.52 8.39
N ALA A 161 -3.07 -4.10 7.14
CA ALA A 161 -1.74 -3.95 6.59
C ALA A 161 -0.90 -2.90 7.35
N ILE A 162 -1.48 -1.74 7.64
CA ILE A 162 -0.80 -0.69 8.44
C ILE A 162 -0.41 -1.22 9.82
N ILE A 163 -1.26 -2.00 10.48
CA ILE A 163 -0.91 -2.63 11.76
C ILE A 163 0.27 -3.60 11.58
N GLU A 164 0.25 -4.47 10.56
CA GLU A 164 1.37 -5.38 10.29
C GLU A 164 2.70 -4.63 10.08
N ILE A 165 2.66 -3.55 9.30
CA ILE A 165 3.81 -2.69 9.02
C ILE A 165 4.31 -2.05 10.31
N GLN A 166 3.40 -1.49 11.13
CA GLN A 166 3.76 -0.88 12.41
C GLN A 166 4.36 -1.90 13.38
N VAL A 167 3.84 -3.12 13.43
CA VAL A 167 4.43 -4.21 14.23
C VAL A 167 5.87 -4.48 13.77
N ARG A 168 6.08 -4.72 12.47
CA ARG A 168 7.42 -5.00 11.92
C ARG A 168 8.39 -3.85 12.18
N TYR A 169 7.93 -2.61 11.98
CA TYR A 169 8.68 -1.40 12.28
C TYR A 169 9.10 -1.32 13.75
N MET A 170 8.15 -1.49 14.68
CA MET A 170 8.44 -1.41 16.12
C MET A 170 9.36 -2.55 16.58
N MET A 171 9.18 -3.75 16.04
CA MET A 171 10.08 -4.88 16.29
C MET A 171 11.51 -4.56 15.82
N ALA A 172 11.67 -3.97 14.63
CA ALA A 172 12.95 -3.52 14.11
C ALA A 172 13.61 -2.47 15.01
N ALA A 173 12.84 -1.46 15.42
CA ALA A 173 13.32 -0.41 16.31
C ALA A 173 13.75 -0.95 17.68
N MET A 174 12.98 -1.88 18.27
CA MET A 174 13.32 -2.52 19.55
C MET A 174 14.57 -3.40 19.46
N ALA A 175 14.71 -4.19 18.38
CA ALA A 175 15.91 -5.00 18.13
C ALA A 175 17.17 -4.13 18.00
N ALA A 176 17.01 -2.92 17.48
CA ALA A 176 18.09 -1.95 17.33
C ALA A 176 18.40 -1.14 18.60
N GLY A 177 17.64 -1.34 19.68
CA GLY A 177 17.81 -0.59 20.94
C GLY A 177 17.24 0.83 20.91
N ALA A 178 16.34 1.15 19.98
CA ALA A 178 15.71 2.48 19.88
C ALA A 178 14.69 2.77 21.00
N SER A 179 14.32 1.76 21.77
CA SER A 179 13.32 1.84 22.85
C SER A 179 13.77 1.02 24.04
N ASP A 180 13.76 1.65 25.22
CA ASP A 180 13.93 0.97 26.51
C ASP A 180 12.76 0.03 26.83
N ILE A 181 11.60 0.28 26.21
CA ILE A 181 10.40 -0.55 26.36
C ILE A 181 10.46 -1.68 25.34
N GLN A 182 10.39 -2.90 25.85
CA GLN A 182 10.39 -4.13 25.07
C GLN A 182 9.01 -4.76 25.15
N TYR A 183 8.36 -4.90 24.01
CA TYR A 183 7.10 -5.63 23.85
C TYR A 183 7.37 -6.90 23.04
N SER A 184 6.67 -7.98 23.37
CA SER A 184 6.56 -9.11 22.45
C SER A 184 5.72 -8.73 21.24
N GLU A 185 5.91 -9.42 20.12
CA GLU A 185 5.11 -9.23 18.91
C GLU A 185 3.60 -9.37 19.20
N ALA A 186 3.21 -10.33 20.04
CA ALA A 186 1.82 -10.54 20.45
C ALA A 186 1.25 -9.35 21.24
N GLU A 187 2.05 -8.74 22.13
CA GLU A 187 1.65 -7.55 22.87
C GLU A 187 1.50 -6.33 21.96
N LEU A 188 2.43 -6.12 21.01
CA LEU A 188 2.31 -5.05 20.02
C LEU A 188 1.05 -5.20 19.17
N ARG A 189 0.77 -6.41 18.69
CA ARG A 189 -0.44 -6.71 17.92
C ARG A 189 -1.69 -6.38 18.71
N GLU A 190 -1.75 -6.80 19.98
CA GLU A 190 -2.88 -6.50 20.85
C GLU A 190 -3.05 -4.98 21.04
N ILE A 191 -1.98 -4.26 21.41
CA ILE A 191 -2.00 -2.81 21.61
C ILE A 191 -2.46 -2.05 20.35
N LEU A 192 -1.92 -2.40 19.18
CA LEU A 192 -2.24 -1.73 17.93
C LEU A 192 -3.65 -2.09 17.44
N SER A 193 -4.10 -3.33 17.68
CA SER A 193 -5.46 -3.77 17.33
C SER A 193 -6.54 -3.02 18.12
N GLN A 194 -6.25 -2.60 19.37
CA GLN A 194 -7.16 -1.78 20.17
C GLN A 194 -7.42 -0.40 19.55
N GLN A 195 -6.55 0.07 18.64
CA GLN A 195 -6.68 1.34 17.94
C GLN A 195 -7.25 1.17 16.52
N SER A 196 -7.60 -0.05 16.12
CA SER A 196 -8.04 -0.38 14.75
C SER A 196 -9.22 0.47 14.26
N ASP A 197 -10.24 0.70 15.10
CA ASP A 197 -11.39 1.54 14.74
C ASP A 197 -10.98 3.00 14.48
N GLN A 198 -10.10 3.56 15.32
CA GLN A 198 -9.61 4.92 15.13
C GLN A 198 -8.77 5.02 13.85
N LEU A 199 -7.89 4.04 13.62
CA LEU A 199 -7.07 3.95 12.42
C LEU A 199 -7.93 3.81 11.16
N ALA A 200 -8.95 2.94 11.18
CA ALA A 200 -9.89 2.77 10.08
C ALA A 200 -10.61 4.08 9.73
N ASN A 201 -11.05 4.83 10.74
CA ASN A 201 -11.68 6.14 10.52
C ASN A 201 -10.71 7.16 9.92
N ALA A 202 -9.45 7.17 10.38
CA ALA A 202 -8.40 8.02 9.83
C ALA A 202 -8.12 7.68 8.37
N ILE A 203 -7.92 6.40 8.04
CA ILE A 203 -7.71 5.90 6.67
C ILE A 203 -8.87 6.29 5.76
N SER A 204 -10.11 6.06 6.21
CA SER A 204 -11.32 6.41 5.45
C SER A 204 -11.36 7.91 5.14
N THR A 205 -11.07 8.75 6.14
CA THR A 205 -11.11 10.21 6.00
C THR A 205 -9.99 10.71 5.07
N SER A 206 -8.76 10.27 5.31
CA SER A 206 -7.60 10.61 4.49
C SER A 206 -7.76 10.13 3.05
N GLY A 207 -8.32 8.93 2.82
CA GLY A 207 -8.60 8.41 1.49
C GLY A 207 -9.61 9.25 0.72
N ILE A 208 -10.65 9.77 1.39
CA ILE A 208 -11.63 10.68 0.78
C ILE A 208 -10.97 12.03 0.47
N PHE A 209 -10.15 12.58 1.36
CA PHE A 209 -9.46 13.86 1.14
C PHE A 209 -8.45 13.76 -0.01
N GLY A 210 -7.66 12.69 -0.04
CA GLY A 210 -6.74 12.40 -1.14
C GLY A 210 -7.47 12.25 -2.46
N SER A 211 -8.55 11.46 -2.52
CA SER A 211 -9.39 11.32 -3.72
C SER A 211 -9.97 12.66 -4.18
N ALA A 212 -10.46 13.48 -3.23
CA ALA A 212 -11.01 14.78 -3.55
C ALA A 212 -9.95 15.74 -4.10
N TYR A 213 -8.71 15.67 -3.62
CA TYR A 213 -7.59 16.44 -4.14
C TYR A 213 -7.18 15.98 -5.55
N VAL A 214 -6.92 14.69 -5.72
CA VAL A 214 -6.44 14.12 -6.99
C VAL A 214 -7.47 14.26 -8.10
N TYR A 215 -8.74 13.94 -7.83
CA TYR A 215 -9.78 13.91 -8.86
C TYR A 215 -10.56 15.22 -8.99
N GLN A 216 -10.09 16.32 -8.41
CA GLN A 216 -10.82 17.60 -8.37
C GLN A 216 -11.17 18.18 -9.74
N SER A 217 -10.37 17.87 -10.77
CA SER A 217 -10.55 18.37 -12.14
C SER A 217 -11.38 17.45 -13.03
N PHE A 218 -11.78 16.27 -12.55
CA PHE A 218 -12.54 15.29 -13.33
C PHE A 218 -14.04 15.55 -13.21
N SER A 219 -14.81 15.27 -14.26
CA SER A 219 -16.26 15.37 -14.21
C SER A 219 -16.87 14.30 -13.31
N ASP A 220 -18.14 14.48 -12.91
CA ASP A 220 -18.86 13.48 -12.13
C ASP A 220 -18.98 12.16 -12.93
N GLU A 221 -19.24 12.25 -14.24
CA GLU A 221 -19.32 11.10 -15.13
C GLU A 221 -17.98 10.35 -15.24
N GLU A 222 -16.85 11.07 -15.28
CA GLU A 222 -15.52 10.47 -15.33
C GLU A 222 -15.18 9.73 -14.03
N VAL A 223 -15.50 10.30 -12.87
CA VAL A 223 -15.31 9.60 -11.58
C VAL A 223 -16.23 8.39 -11.45
N VAL A 224 -17.47 8.47 -11.94
CA VAL A 224 -18.37 7.31 -11.99
C VAL A 224 -17.83 6.24 -12.95
N ALA A 225 -17.25 6.63 -14.08
CA ALA A 225 -16.63 5.70 -15.03
C ALA A 225 -15.42 5.01 -14.41
N TYR A 226 -14.55 5.75 -13.73
CA TYR A 226 -13.41 5.17 -13.02
C TYR A 226 -13.86 4.21 -11.93
N ARG A 227 -14.80 4.61 -11.07
CA ARG A 227 -15.38 3.71 -10.06
C ARG A 227 -15.89 2.41 -10.68
N LYS A 228 -16.58 2.47 -11.83
CA LYS A 228 -17.08 1.25 -12.52
C LYS A 228 -15.94 0.36 -13.00
N ALA A 229 -14.84 0.93 -13.48
CA ALA A 229 -13.65 0.16 -13.85
C ALA A 229 -13.05 -0.52 -12.61
N LEU A 230 -12.95 0.20 -11.48
CA LEU A 230 -12.47 -0.37 -10.21
C LEU A 230 -13.37 -1.48 -9.65
N GLU A 231 -14.68 -1.42 -9.88
CA GLU A 231 -15.65 -2.44 -9.47
C GLU A 231 -15.70 -3.66 -10.42
N ASP A 232 -14.98 -3.63 -11.55
CA ASP A 232 -14.88 -4.80 -12.41
C ASP A 232 -14.16 -5.94 -11.68
N PRO A 233 -14.70 -7.18 -11.65
CA PRO A 233 -14.08 -8.28 -10.92
C PRO A 233 -12.64 -8.60 -11.34
N GLN A 234 -12.24 -8.35 -12.59
CA GLN A 234 -10.85 -8.53 -13.02
C GLN A 234 -9.97 -7.41 -12.46
N MET A 235 -10.42 -6.16 -12.51
CA MET A 235 -9.70 -5.04 -11.91
C MET A 235 -9.57 -5.19 -10.38
N GLN A 236 -10.60 -5.70 -9.69
CA GLN A 236 -10.49 -5.98 -8.25
C GLN A 236 -9.41 -7.02 -7.94
N GLN A 237 -9.30 -8.07 -8.77
CA GLN A 237 -8.23 -9.07 -8.63
C GLN A 237 -6.85 -8.48 -8.92
N VAL A 238 -6.73 -7.57 -9.90
CA VAL A 238 -5.49 -6.82 -10.15
C VAL A 238 -5.05 -6.09 -8.87
N TYR A 239 -5.94 -5.31 -8.27
CA TYR A 239 -5.63 -4.58 -7.03
C TYR A 239 -5.37 -5.50 -5.84
N GLU A 240 -6.10 -6.60 -5.70
CA GLU A 240 -5.88 -7.57 -4.63
C GLU A 240 -4.46 -8.14 -4.68
N ILE A 241 -4.02 -8.55 -5.88
CA ILE A 241 -2.67 -9.09 -6.11
C ILE A 241 -1.61 -8.02 -5.86
N LEU A 242 -1.75 -6.83 -6.45
CA LEU A 242 -0.75 -5.77 -6.34
C LEU A 242 -0.62 -5.24 -4.91
N ASN A 243 -1.74 -5.07 -4.19
CA ASN A 243 -1.71 -4.72 -2.77
C ASN A 243 -0.99 -5.81 -1.96
N GLY A 244 -1.27 -7.09 -2.25
CA GLY A 244 -0.61 -8.23 -1.61
C GLY A 244 0.91 -8.21 -1.82
N ILE A 245 1.36 -7.99 -3.05
CA ILE A 245 2.78 -7.85 -3.41
C ILE A 245 3.40 -6.67 -2.67
N GLN A 246 2.76 -5.50 -2.69
CA GLN A 246 3.23 -4.31 -1.97
C GLN A 246 3.43 -4.58 -0.47
N TYR A 247 2.49 -5.29 0.17
CA TYR A 247 2.62 -5.65 1.60
C TYR A 247 3.74 -6.65 1.86
N GLU A 248 3.94 -7.62 0.96
CA GLU A 248 5.03 -8.59 1.08
C GLU A 248 6.40 -7.92 0.94
N ILE A 249 6.58 -7.09 -0.10
CA ILE A 249 7.82 -6.31 -0.32
C ILE A 249 8.14 -5.47 0.92
N MET A 250 7.17 -4.69 1.39
CA MET A 250 7.38 -3.84 2.56
C MET A 250 7.70 -4.67 3.81
N GLY A 251 7.04 -5.82 3.99
CA GLY A 251 7.30 -6.73 5.09
C GLY A 251 8.72 -7.27 5.09
N ASP A 252 9.20 -7.74 3.95
CA ASP A 252 10.56 -8.23 3.73
C ASP A 252 11.61 -7.13 3.97
N ARG A 253 11.35 -5.91 3.47
CA ARG A 253 12.27 -4.78 3.68
C ARG A 253 12.40 -4.40 5.14
N TYR A 254 11.30 -4.34 5.90
CA TYR A 254 11.39 -4.04 7.33
C TYR A 254 12.08 -5.16 8.12
N GLU A 255 11.88 -6.43 7.76
CA GLU A 255 12.57 -7.56 8.38
C GLU A 255 14.08 -7.51 8.10
N THR A 256 14.47 -7.22 6.86
CA THR A 256 15.87 -7.03 6.47
C THR A 256 16.50 -5.83 7.19
N LEU A 257 15.78 -4.71 7.30
CA LEU A 257 16.24 -3.53 8.02
C LEU A 257 16.45 -3.84 9.51
N ALA A 258 15.52 -4.56 10.14
CA ALA A 258 15.63 -5.02 11.52
C ALA A 258 16.91 -5.83 11.76
N ALA A 259 17.17 -6.82 10.89
CA ALA A 259 18.33 -7.68 10.98
C ALA A 259 19.64 -6.86 10.86
N ARG A 260 19.72 -5.94 9.90
CA ARG A 260 20.91 -5.09 9.71
C ARG A 260 21.14 -4.11 10.86
N LEU A 261 20.08 -3.60 11.47
CA LEU A 261 20.22 -2.72 12.64
C LEU A 261 20.69 -3.50 13.87
N ALA A 262 20.21 -4.72 14.08
CA ALA A 262 20.65 -5.58 15.18
C ALA A 262 22.15 -5.90 15.13
N ASP A 263 22.72 -6.02 13.92
CA ASP A 263 24.17 -6.20 13.72
C ASP A 263 25.01 -4.97 14.11
N LEU A 264 24.40 -3.78 14.18
CA LEU A 264 25.06 -2.51 14.52
C LEU A 264 24.97 -2.14 16.01
N SER A 265 23.98 -2.65 16.74
CA SER A 265 23.87 -2.44 18.19
C SER A 265 25.07 -3.09 18.90
N PRO A 266 25.68 -2.43 19.92
CA PRO A 266 26.76 -3.06 20.66
C PRO A 266 26.24 -4.36 21.27
N GLN A 267 26.79 -5.50 20.86
CA GLN A 267 26.53 -6.77 21.53
C GLN A 267 26.97 -6.61 22.98
N THR A 268 26.01 -6.54 23.90
CA THR A 268 26.30 -6.52 25.32
C THR A 268 27.03 -7.83 25.65
N ASP A 269 28.32 -7.75 25.97
CA ASP A 269 29.08 -8.88 26.49
C ASP A 269 28.32 -9.50 27.67
N ILE A 270 28.06 -10.81 27.58
CA ILE A 270 27.44 -11.64 28.64
C ILE A 270 28.48 -11.96 29.71
#